data_AF-A0A6P8ZTV1-F1
#
_entry.id   AF-A0A6P8ZTV1-F1
#
_cell.length_a   1.000
_cell.length_b   1.000
_cell.length_c   1.000
_cell.angle_alpha   90.00
_cell.angle_beta   90.00
_cell.angle_gamma   90.00
#
_symmetry.space_group_name_H-M   'P 1'
#
loop_
_entity.id
_entity.type
_entity.pdbx_description
1 polymer ?
#
loop_
_entity_poly.entity_id
_entity_poly.type
_entity_poly.pdbx_seq_one_letter_code
_entity_poly.pdbx_strand_id
1 'polypeptide(L)'
;MNVPPQGQVAMQQGPQSQQQQQQQQQQQPQPNQQQQQPSSQPQQNPQQQAAQQSQQSQQQPGQTGPGSQQQQPGTPGSQAQQLQQQQQQQTQEKLDNISKVKSLIGPLKEHLAVALKSAAHLLHYNTTVDNGASKGLDMVPRLDVSLEAFYSTCDQIELHLKTAIECLTQGASSQRYLPLNVLPTRTEPLPGQDGLLYPQYLATVRAQVQFAKQVHDTLMVAVQSLNAME
;
A
#
# COMPACT_ATOMS: atom_id res chain seq x y z
N MET A 1 17.92 2.74 68.83
CA MET A 1 18.93 1.71 69.21
C MET A 1 18.40 0.39 68.66
N ASN A 2 19.01 -0.31 67.72
CA ASN A 2 20.41 -0.73 67.69
C ASN A 2 20.85 -1.00 66.23
N VAL A 3 22.02 -0.51 65.86
CA VAL A 3 22.88 -0.87 64.70
C VAL A 3 23.96 -1.83 65.27
N PRO A 4 24.94 -2.47 64.56
CA PRO A 4 25.26 -2.69 63.12
C PRO A 4 25.76 -4.17 62.88
N PRO A 5 26.81 -4.56 62.10
CA PRO A 5 27.44 -4.01 60.88
C PRO A 5 27.78 -5.03 59.72
N GLN A 6 28.09 -4.44 58.55
CA GLN A 6 29.15 -4.72 57.55
C GLN A 6 29.35 -6.08 56.84
N GLY A 7 29.24 -6.02 55.50
CA GLY A 7 30.42 -6.14 54.62
C GLY A 7 30.47 -7.30 53.62
N GLN A 8 30.34 -7.03 52.31
CA GLN A 8 31.31 -7.48 51.29
C GLN A 8 31.03 -6.90 49.90
N VAL A 9 32.12 -6.62 49.20
CA VAL A 9 32.25 -6.03 47.88
C VAL A 9 32.57 -7.15 46.90
N ALA A 10 31.89 -7.24 45.76
CA ALA A 10 32.30 -8.10 44.65
C ALA A 10 32.01 -7.43 43.30
N MET A 11 33.08 -7.11 42.58
CA MET A 11 33.06 -6.84 41.14
C MET A 11 32.79 -8.16 40.38
N GLN A 12 31.95 -8.15 39.34
CA GLN A 12 32.07 -9.16 38.29
C GLN A 12 31.56 -8.70 36.93
N GLN A 13 32.26 -9.22 35.92
CA GLN A 13 32.40 -8.80 34.53
C GLN A 13 31.17 -9.10 33.66
N GLY A 14 31.05 -8.37 32.54
CA GLY A 14 29.87 -8.36 31.67
C GLY A 14 29.71 -9.55 30.71
N PRO A 15 28.58 -9.62 29.97
CA PRO A 15 28.32 -10.64 28.98
C PRO A 15 28.47 -10.09 27.54
N GLN A 16 29.53 -10.45 26.83
CA GLN A 16 29.72 -10.08 25.41
C GLN A 16 30.14 -11.26 24.51
N SER A 17 29.79 -12.49 24.88
CA SER A 17 30.26 -13.70 24.18
C SER A 17 29.15 -14.58 23.60
N GLN A 18 27.90 -14.12 23.54
CA GLN A 18 26.78 -14.95 23.04
C GLN A 18 26.29 -14.59 21.61
N GLN A 19 26.73 -13.47 21.02
CA GLN A 19 26.21 -13.04 19.71
C GLN A 19 27.00 -13.57 18.50
N GLN A 20 28.17 -14.19 18.71
CA GLN A 20 29.03 -14.61 17.58
C GLN A 20 28.75 -16.03 17.07
N GLN A 21 27.92 -16.82 17.76
CA GLN A 21 27.69 -18.22 17.36
C GLN A 21 26.48 -18.44 16.42
N GLN A 22 25.66 -17.41 16.16
CA GLN A 22 24.47 -17.55 15.31
C GLN A 22 24.71 -17.23 13.82
N GLN A 23 25.89 -16.73 13.45
CA GLN A 23 26.17 -16.32 12.06
C GLN A 23 26.85 -17.40 11.21
N GLN A 24 27.17 -18.57 11.77
CA GLN A 24 27.93 -19.62 11.06
C GLN A 24 27.05 -20.77 10.51
N GLN A 25 25.72 -20.70 10.62
CA GLN A 25 24.83 -21.78 10.18
C GLN A 25 24.15 -21.55 8.81
N GLN A 26 24.60 -20.57 8.02
CA GLN A 26 23.95 -20.20 6.75
C GLN A 26 24.78 -20.46 5.49
N GLN A 27 25.72 -21.40 5.51
CA GLN A 27 26.40 -21.88 4.30
C GLN A 27 26.29 -23.41 4.20
N GLN A 28 25.21 -23.87 3.57
CA GLN A 28 25.19 -25.17 2.89
C GLN A 28 24.96 -24.93 1.38
N PRO A 29 25.84 -25.44 0.50
CA PRO A 29 25.60 -25.42 -0.94
C PRO A 29 24.63 -26.54 -1.35
N GLN A 30 23.62 -26.19 -2.15
CA GLN A 30 22.75 -27.15 -2.84
C GLN A 30 23.50 -27.87 -3.99
N PRO A 31 23.29 -29.17 -4.21
CA PRO A 31 23.83 -29.87 -5.36
C PRO A 31 23.04 -29.58 -6.64
N ASN A 32 23.77 -29.19 -7.67
CA ASN A 32 23.29 -28.90 -9.02
C ASN A 32 23.01 -30.21 -9.77
N GLN A 33 21.74 -30.56 -10.01
CA GLN A 33 21.39 -31.66 -10.91
C GLN A 33 21.37 -31.17 -12.35
N GLN A 34 22.32 -31.69 -13.12
CA GLN A 34 22.49 -31.51 -14.55
C GLN A 34 21.80 -32.68 -15.27
N GLN A 35 20.78 -32.41 -16.10
CA GLN A 35 20.29 -33.37 -17.07
C GLN A 35 20.15 -32.71 -18.44
N GLN A 36 20.77 -33.34 -19.44
CA GLN A 36 20.92 -32.94 -20.83
C GLN A 36 19.67 -33.26 -21.66
N GLN A 37 19.29 -32.38 -22.62
CA GLN A 37 19.04 -32.68 -24.04
C GLN A 37 18.72 -31.39 -24.86
N PRO A 38 18.84 -31.38 -26.21
CA PRO A 38 19.32 -30.20 -26.95
C PRO A 38 18.28 -29.45 -27.82
N SER A 39 18.65 -28.22 -28.23
CA SER A 39 18.13 -27.40 -29.36
C SER A 39 16.72 -26.80 -29.16
N SER A 40 16.45 -25.48 -29.19
CA SER A 40 16.85 -24.44 -30.16
C SER A 40 16.62 -23.05 -29.54
N GLN A 41 17.56 -22.10 -29.75
CA GLN A 41 17.51 -20.69 -29.36
C GLN A 41 16.91 -19.82 -30.49
N PRO A 42 16.40 -18.58 -30.24
CA PRO A 42 17.23 -17.42 -29.86
C PRO A 42 16.67 -16.65 -28.63
N GLN A 43 17.46 -16.48 -27.56
CA GLN A 43 18.37 -15.35 -27.30
C GLN A 43 17.68 -14.00 -27.07
N GLN A 44 17.30 -13.75 -25.80
CA GLN A 44 17.21 -12.41 -25.23
C GLN A 44 17.84 -12.39 -23.82
N ASN A 45 18.49 -11.26 -23.59
CA ASN A 45 19.46 -10.90 -22.56
C ASN A 45 18.89 -10.89 -21.13
N PRO A 46 19.63 -11.36 -20.11
CA PRO A 46 19.46 -10.84 -18.75
C PRO A 46 20.80 -10.39 -18.17
N GLN A 47 21.03 -9.07 -18.17
CA GLN A 47 22.12 -8.47 -17.42
C GLN A 47 21.63 -7.20 -16.74
N GLN A 48 21.12 -7.34 -15.50
CA GLN A 48 21.12 -6.26 -14.50
C GLN A 48 20.74 -6.82 -13.12
N GLN A 49 21.70 -7.40 -12.42
CA GLN A 49 21.61 -7.54 -10.96
C GLN A 49 23.00 -7.63 -10.33
N ALA A 50 23.67 -6.48 -10.24
CA ALA A 50 24.83 -6.28 -9.36
C ALA A 50 25.06 -4.79 -9.14
N ALA A 51 24.27 -4.16 -8.26
CA ALA A 51 24.60 -2.84 -7.71
C ALA A 51 23.75 -2.54 -6.46
N GLN A 52 24.09 -3.11 -5.31
CA GLN A 52 23.82 -2.45 -4.03
C GLN A 52 24.57 -3.12 -2.87
N GLN A 53 25.83 -2.73 -2.66
CA GLN A 53 26.37 -2.59 -1.32
C GLN A 53 27.65 -1.75 -1.37
N SER A 54 27.81 -0.89 -0.36
CA SER A 54 28.95 -0.02 -0.06
C SER A 54 28.78 1.45 -0.47
N GLN A 55 28.17 2.25 0.41
CA GLN A 55 28.73 3.55 0.74
C GLN A 55 28.24 4.03 2.11
N GLN A 56 29.12 3.92 3.10
CA GLN A 56 29.02 4.65 4.35
C GLN A 56 30.42 5.16 4.73
N SER A 57 30.48 6.45 5.05
CA SER A 57 31.52 7.14 5.82
C SER A 57 32.83 7.52 5.10
N GLN A 58 33.00 8.79 4.73
CA GLN A 58 33.99 9.68 5.37
C GLN A 58 33.82 11.15 4.95
N GLN A 59 33.65 12.04 5.93
CA GLN A 59 33.84 13.48 5.80
C GLN A 59 35.26 13.84 6.28
N GLN A 60 35.97 14.71 5.57
CA GLN A 60 36.78 15.77 6.17
C GLN A 60 37.08 16.90 5.16
N PRO A 61 37.25 18.17 5.62
CA PRO A 61 37.35 19.35 4.75
C PRO A 61 38.78 19.89 4.63
N GLY A 62 39.13 20.53 3.50
CA GLY A 62 40.30 21.41 3.43
C GLY A 62 40.84 21.80 2.05
N GLN A 63 40.85 23.11 1.81
CA GLN A 63 41.80 23.92 1.02
C GLN A 63 41.63 24.16 -0.50
N THR A 64 41.25 25.41 -0.76
CA THR A 64 41.63 26.40 -1.80
C THR A 64 42.74 26.08 -2.82
N GLY A 65 42.45 26.34 -4.10
CA GLY A 65 43.43 26.63 -5.16
C GLY A 65 42.78 26.76 -6.56
N PRO A 66 43.00 27.85 -7.34
CA PRO A 66 42.41 28.03 -8.67
C PRO A 66 43.37 27.58 -9.78
N GLY A 67 42.85 26.86 -10.79
CA GLY A 67 43.64 26.37 -11.93
C GLY A 67 42.78 25.88 -13.11
N SER A 68 42.76 26.72 -14.14
CA SER A 68 42.43 26.58 -15.56
C SER A 68 42.21 25.20 -16.25
N GLN A 69 41.26 25.25 -17.21
CA GLN A 69 41.15 24.54 -18.51
C GLN A 69 40.89 23.01 -18.54
N GLN A 70 39.73 22.60 -19.08
CA GLN A 70 39.62 22.07 -20.46
C GLN A 70 38.16 21.79 -20.86
N GLN A 71 37.83 22.15 -22.10
CA GLN A 71 36.57 21.88 -22.80
C GLN A 71 36.48 20.41 -23.22
N GLN A 72 35.31 19.80 -23.01
CA GLN A 72 34.88 18.61 -23.74
C GLN A 72 33.37 18.72 -24.03
N PRO A 73 32.89 18.44 -25.27
CA PRO A 73 31.48 18.53 -25.60
C PRO A 73 30.76 17.25 -25.12
N GLY A 74 30.06 17.36 -24.00
CA GLY A 74 29.18 16.32 -23.46
C GLY A 74 27.78 16.43 -24.03
N THR A 75 27.30 15.34 -24.61
CA THR A 75 25.95 15.10 -25.13
C THR A 75 24.85 15.39 -24.10
N PRO A 76 23.82 16.21 -24.41
CA PRO A 76 22.65 16.36 -23.55
C PRO A 76 21.64 15.25 -23.87
N GLY A 77 21.37 14.34 -22.93
CA GLY A 77 20.32 13.34 -23.17
C GLY A 77 20.26 12.20 -22.17
N SER A 78 20.09 12.47 -20.88
CA SER A 78 19.82 11.40 -19.90
C SER A 78 18.97 11.83 -18.70
N GLN A 79 18.26 12.96 -18.78
CA GLN A 79 17.46 13.48 -17.65
C GLN A 79 15.94 13.32 -17.82
N ALA A 80 15.48 12.59 -18.82
CA ALA A 80 14.03 12.39 -19.05
C ALA A 80 13.43 11.18 -18.32
N GLN A 81 14.23 10.31 -17.67
CA GLN A 81 13.75 9.00 -17.21
C GLN A 81 13.34 8.93 -15.74
N GLN A 82 13.37 10.04 -14.99
CA GLN A 82 13.05 10.04 -13.55
C GLN A 82 11.68 10.65 -13.20
N LEU A 83 11.00 11.32 -14.14
CA LEU A 83 9.63 11.85 -13.90
C LEU A 83 8.53 10.77 -14.00
N GLN A 84 8.80 9.59 -14.56
CA GLN A 84 7.75 8.60 -14.80
C GLN A 84 7.41 7.74 -13.57
N GLN A 85 8.22 7.78 -12.50
CA GLN A 85 8.01 6.91 -11.34
C GLN A 85 7.02 7.48 -10.31
N GLN A 86 6.63 8.76 -10.43
CA GLN A 86 5.76 9.41 -9.44
C GLN A 86 4.27 9.37 -9.80
N GLN A 87 3.92 9.04 -11.05
CA GLN A 87 2.52 8.85 -11.46
C GLN A 87 1.95 7.47 -11.03
N GLN A 88 2.82 6.54 -10.59
CA GLN A 88 2.40 5.21 -10.14
C GLN A 88 1.77 5.19 -8.74
N GLN A 89 2.10 6.13 -7.84
CA GLN A 89 1.59 6.07 -6.45
C GLN A 89 0.09 6.35 -6.34
N GLN A 90 -0.50 7.25 -7.14
CA GLN A 90 -1.96 7.45 -7.15
C GLN A 90 -2.72 6.29 -7.82
N THR A 91 -2.06 5.55 -8.73
CA THR A 91 -2.65 4.35 -9.31
C THR A 91 -2.63 3.19 -8.29
N GLN A 92 -1.67 3.18 -7.36
CA GLN A 92 -1.52 2.13 -6.35
C GLN A 92 -2.71 2.07 -5.38
N GLU A 93 -3.22 3.21 -4.89
CA GLU A 93 -4.40 3.24 -4.00
C GLU A 93 -5.68 2.78 -4.72
N LYS A 94 -5.86 3.17 -6.00
CA LYS A 94 -6.94 2.67 -6.86
C LYS A 94 -6.85 1.16 -7.09
N LEU A 95 -5.63 0.62 -7.19
CA LEU A 95 -5.38 -0.80 -7.34
C LEU A 95 -5.59 -1.57 -6.03
N ASP A 96 -5.58 -0.93 -4.87
CA ASP A 96 -5.70 -1.62 -3.58
C ASP A 96 -7.10 -2.22 -3.40
N ASN A 97 -8.16 -1.41 -3.56
CA ASN A 97 -9.55 -1.89 -3.44
C ASN A 97 -9.89 -2.96 -4.48
N ILE A 98 -9.45 -2.80 -5.74
CA ILE A 98 -9.68 -3.80 -6.79
C ILE A 98 -8.88 -5.08 -6.53
N SER A 99 -7.64 -4.97 -6.06
CA SER A 99 -6.83 -6.14 -5.68
C SER A 99 -7.45 -6.86 -4.49
N LYS A 100 -8.03 -6.12 -3.54
CA LYS A 100 -8.74 -6.68 -2.40
C LYS A 100 -9.99 -7.46 -2.84
N VAL A 101 -10.81 -6.91 -3.73
CA VAL A 101 -11.94 -7.64 -4.34
C VAL A 101 -11.46 -8.93 -5.01
N LYS A 102 -10.40 -8.87 -5.82
CA LYS A 102 -9.83 -10.07 -6.46
C LYS A 102 -9.38 -11.12 -5.45
N SER A 103 -8.78 -10.71 -4.34
CA SER A 103 -8.37 -11.61 -3.25
C SER A 103 -9.56 -12.28 -2.55
N LEU A 104 -10.72 -11.62 -2.52
CA LEU A 104 -11.94 -12.13 -1.89
C LEU A 104 -12.71 -13.14 -2.76
N ILE A 105 -12.41 -13.26 -4.07
CA ILE A 105 -13.08 -14.21 -4.96
C ILE A 105 -12.84 -15.67 -4.53
N GLY A 106 -11.64 -16.00 -4.06
CA GLY A 106 -11.34 -17.33 -3.53
C GLY A 106 -12.21 -17.67 -2.31
N PRO A 107 -12.13 -16.87 -1.22
CA PRO A 107 -13.00 -17.01 -0.06
C PRO A 107 -14.50 -17.04 -0.39
N LEU A 108 -14.97 -16.22 -1.33
CA LEU A 108 -16.37 -16.22 -1.75
C LEU A 108 -16.80 -17.59 -2.30
N LYS A 109 -15.98 -18.18 -3.18
CA LYS A 109 -16.25 -19.51 -3.74
C LYS A 109 -16.23 -20.59 -2.66
N GLU A 110 -15.30 -20.50 -1.73
CA GLU A 110 -15.17 -21.44 -0.62
C GLU A 110 -16.39 -21.37 0.31
N HIS A 111 -16.76 -20.17 0.77
CA HIS A 111 -17.93 -19.99 1.65
C HIS A 111 -19.23 -20.42 0.97
N LEU A 112 -19.38 -20.17 -0.35
CA LEU A 112 -20.51 -20.67 -1.11
C LEU A 112 -20.54 -22.20 -1.15
N ALA A 113 -19.39 -22.86 -1.38
CA ALA A 113 -19.31 -24.32 -1.38
C ALA A 113 -19.67 -24.92 -0.01
N VAL A 114 -19.20 -24.31 1.07
CA VAL A 114 -19.53 -24.71 2.45
C VAL A 114 -21.02 -24.52 2.73
N ALA A 115 -21.63 -23.42 2.29
CA ALA A 115 -23.06 -23.18 2.44
C ALA A 115 -23.90 -24.23 1.70
N LEU A 116 -23.54 -24.54 0.45
CA LEU A 116 -24.21 -25.58 -0.34
C LEU A 116 -24.08 -26.96 0.31
N LYS A 117 -22.90 -27.32 0.82
CA LYS A 117 -22.69 -28.58 1.53
C LYS A 117 -23.51 -28.66 2.82
N SER A 118 -23.58 -27.57 3.57
CA SER A 118 -24.38 -27.48 4.80
C SER A 118 -25.87 -27.60 4.51
N ALA A 119 -26.35 -26.99 3.42
CA ALA A 119 -27.73 -27.12 2.96
C ALA A 119 -28.06 -28.56 2.53
N ALA A 120 -27.17 -29.20 1.76
CA ALA A 120 -27.33 -30.59 1.35
C ALA A 120 -27.39 -31.55 2.55
N HIS A 121 -26.51 -31.36 3.54
CA HIS A 121 -26.56 -32.11 4.79
C HIS A 121 -27.86 -31.87 5.55
N LEU A 122 -28.35 -30.62 5.62
CA LEU A 122 -29.60 -30.31 6.30
C LEU A 122 -30.81 -30.99 5.64
N LEU A 123 -30.87 -31.02 4.31
CA LEU A 123 -31.91 -31.73 3.56
C LEU A 123 -31.85 -33.25 3.81
N HIS A 124 -30.64 -33.83 3.79
CA HIS A 124 -30.47 -35.25 4.06
C HIS A 124 -30.83 -35.62 5.51
N TYR A 125 -30.45 -34.76 6.46
CA TYR A 125 -30.82 -34.90 7.87
C TYR A 125 -32.34 -34.90 8.03
N ASN A 126 -33.03 -33.91 7.47
CA ASN A 126 -34.49 -33.84 7.51
C ASN A 126 -35.13 -35.09 6.90
N THR A 127 -34.64 -35.54 5.74
CA THR A 127 -35.14 -36.78 5.10
C THR A 127 -34.96 -38.02 6.00
N THR A 128 -33.83 -38.12 6.71
CA THR A 128 -33.53 -39.24 7.61
C THR A 128 -34.42 -39.22 8.86
N VAL A 129 -34.68 -38.01 9.38
CA VAL A 129 -35.61 -37.78 10.49
C VAL A 129 -37.04 -38.16 10.08
N ASP A 130 -37.50 -37.70 8.91
CA ASP A 130 -38.85 -37.98 8.39
C ASP A 130 -39.08 -39.49 8.16
N ASN A 131 -38.04 -40.21 7.74
CA ASN A 131 -38.08 -41.66 7.57
C ASN A 131 -38.01 -42.45 8.89
N GLY A 132 -37.90 -41.77 10.04
CA GLY A 132 -37.78 -42.40 11.35
C GLY A 132 -36.46 -43.14 11.59
N ALA A 133 -35.45 -42.92 10.73
CA ALA A 133 -34.16 -43.58 10.80
C ALA A 133 -33.19 -42.91 11.79
N SER A 134 -33.47 -41.66 12.19
CA SER A 134 -32.64 -40.89 13.12
C SER A 134 -32.86 -41.32 14.58
N LYS A 135 -31.87 -41.99 15.19
CA LYS A 135 -31.90 -42.42 16.61
C LYS A 135 -31.48 -41.34 17.62
N GLY A 136 -31.70 -40.06 17.29
CA GLY A 136 -31.66 -38.96 18.26
C GLY A 136 -30.29 -38.47 18.71
N LEU A 137 -29.19 -38.72 17.98
CA LEU A 137 -27.85 -38.24 18.36
C LEU A 137 -27.09 -37.45 17.26
N ASP A 138 -27.66 -37.28 16.07
CA ASP A 138 -26.98 -36.57 14.98
C ASP A 138 -27.12 -35.04 15.13
N MET A 139 -25.98 -34.33 15.13
CA MET A 139 -25.93 -32.87 15.25
C MET A 139 -26.58 -32.21 14.04
N VAL A 140 -27.55 -31.32 14.27
CA VAL A 140 -28.24 -30.56 13.21
C VAL A 140 -27.24 -29.69 12.45
N PRO A 141 -27.17 -29.79 11.10
CA PRO A 141 -26.32 -28.93 10.29
C PRO A 141 -26.68 -27.44 10.44
N ARG A 142 -25.68 -26.60 10.74
CA ARG A 142 -25.82 -25.15 10.99
C ARG A 142 -25.63 -24.34 9.71
N LEU A 143 -26.65 -24.38 8.84
CA LEU A 143 -26.66 -23.62 7.59
C LEU A 143 -26.52 -22.10 7.81
N ASP A 144 -27.09 -21.59 8.90
CA ASP A 144 -27.04 -20.18 9.30
C ASP A 144 -25.61 -19.63 9.34
N VAL A 145 -24.69 -20.36 9.99
CA VAL A 145 -23.29 -19.95 10.14
C VAL A 145 -22.57 -19.90 8.79
N SER A 146 -22.84 -20.88 7.92
CA SER A 146 -22.24 -20.91 6.59
C SER A 146 -22.75 -19.80 5.67
N LEU A 147 -24.02 -19.42 5.80
CA LEU A 147 -24.60 -18.29 5.08
C LEU A 147 -24.05 -16.95 5.60
N GLU A 148 -23.88 -16.80 6.91
CA GLU A 148 -23.30 -15.60 7.51
C GLU A 148 -21.90 -15.32 6.96
N ALA A 149 -21.04 -16.34 6.87
CA ALA A 149 -19.69 -16.20 6.29
C ALA A 149 -19.72 -15.82 4.80
N PHE A 150 -20.67 -16.38 4.03
CA PHE A 150 -20.87 -16.04 2.62
C PHE A 150 -21.30 -14.57 2.46
N TYR A 151 -22.35 -14.14 3.18
CA TYR A 151 -22.83 -12.77 3.12
C TYR A 151 -21.80 -11.75 3.59
N SER A 152 -21.07 -12.04 4.67
CA SER A 152 -19.97 -11.18 5.13
C SER A 152 -18.89 -10.97 4.06
N THR A 153 -18.63 -11.98 3.22
CA THR A 153 -17.68 -11.85 2.10
C THR A 153 -18.26 -11.00 0.98
N CYS A 154 -19.55 -11.16 0.66
CA CYS A 154 -20.26 -10.32 -0.30
C CYS A 154 -20.25 -8.84 0.12
N ASP A 155 -20.54 -8.55 1.39
CA ASP A 155 -20.56 -7.19 1.92
C ASP A 155 -19.18 -6.51 1.79
N GLN A 156 -18.11 -7.24 2.08
CA GLN A 156 -16.74 -6.75 1.89
C GLN A 156 -16.43 -6.45 0.42
N ILE A 157 -16.85 -7.33 -0.50
CA ILE A 157 -16.70 -7.09 -1.94
C ILE A 157 -17.46 -5.84 -2.36
N GLU A 158 -18.72 -5.70 -1.93
CA GLU A 158 -19.56 -4.55 -2.23
C GLU A 158 -18.93 -3.24 -1.71
N LEU A 159 -18.44 -3.24 -0.48
CA LEU A 159 -17.76 -2.08 0.12
C LEU A 159 -16.55 -1.64 -0.71
N HIS A 160 -15.67 -2.58 -1.07
CA HIS A 160 -14.48 -2.24 -1.86
C HIS A 160 -14.85 -1.77 -3.28
N LEU A 161 -15.88 -2.32 -3.90
CA LEU A 161 -16.36 -1.87 -5.21
C LEU A 161 -16.95 -0.46 -5.15
N LYS A 162 -17.80 -0.17 -4.15
CA LYS A 162 -18.34 1.19 -3.92
C LYS A 162 -17.21 2.19 -3.71
N THR A 163 -16.26 1.85 -2.84
CA THR A 163 -15.08 2.69 -2.57
C THR A 163 -14.27 2.96 -3.85
N ALA A 164 -14.04 1.92 -4.68
CA ALA A 164 -13.32 2.10 -5.94
C ALA A 164 -14.04 3.03 -6.93
N ILE A 165 -15.38 2.96 -6.99
CA ILE A 165 -16.22 3.85 -7.82
C ILE A 165 -16.12 5.30 -7.32
N GLU A 166 -16.16 5.51 -6.01
CA GLU A 166 -16.01 6.84 -5.41
C GLU A 166 -14.63 7.42 -5.71
N CYS A 167 -13.55 6.64 -5.54
CA CYS A 167 -12.19 7.09 -5.89
C CYS A 167 -12.06 7.45 -7.38
N LEU A 168 -12.68 6.68 -8.28
CA LEU A 168 -12.71 6.98 -9.71
C LEU A 168 -13.42 8.31 -10.00
N THR A 169 -14.57 8.51 -9.36
CA THR A 169 -15.39 9.71 -9.52
C THR A 169 -14.68 10.94 -8.96
N GLN A 170 -14.03 10.78 -7.80
CA GLN A 170 -13.19 11.81 -7.19
C GLN A 170 -12.01 12.17 -8.08
N GLY A 171 -11.30 11.18 -8.63
CA GLY A 171 -10.18 11.42 -9.56
C GLY A 171 -10.60 12.10 -10.86
N ALA A 172 -11.75 11.74 -11.43
CA ALA A 172 -12.29 12.42 -12.61
C ALA A 172 -12.68 13.88 -12.29
N SER A 173 -13.28 14.10 -11.12
CA SER A 173 -13.65 15.44 -10.65
C SER A 173 -12.42 16.29 -10.38
N SER A 174 -11.37 15.74 -9.76
CA SER A 174 -10.13 16.46 -9.49
C SER A 174 -9.49 16.94 -10.78
N GLN A 175 -9.40 16.08 -11.81
CA GLN A 175 -8.84 16.47 -13.11
C GLN A 175 -9.68 17.51 -13.84
N ARG A 176 -11.02 17.45 -13.72
CA ARG A 176 -11.93 18.40 -14.37
C ARG A 176 -11.85 19.80 -13.76
N TYR A 177 -11.84 19.91 -12.44
CA TYR A 177 -11.93 21.19 -11.73
C TYR A 177 -10.58 21.76 -11.31
N LEU A 178 -9.53 20.93 -11.30
CA LEU A 178 -8.17 21.35 -11.03
C LEU A 178 -7.20 20.57 -11.94
N PRO A 179 -6.88 21.08 -13.15
CA PRO A 179 -6.00 20.42 -14.11
C PRO A 179 -4.52 20.53 -13.69
N LEU A 180 -4.23 20.34 -12.41
CA LEU A 180 -2.90 20.31 -11.82
C LEU A 180 -2.75 18.99 -11.07
N ASN A 181 -1.66 18.29 -11.35
CA ASN A 181 -1.34 17.07 -10.63
C ASN A 181 -1.05 17.40 -9.15
N VAL A 182 -1.69 16.72 -8.22
CA VAL A 182 -1.48 16.91 -6.77
C VAL A 182 -0.71 15.72 -6.24
N LEU A 183 0.33 15.98 -5.45
CA LEU A 183 1.19 14.97 -4.83
C LEU A 183 0.76 14.79 -3.36
N PRO A 184 -0.08 13.79 -3.04
CA PRO A 184 -0.79 13.75 -1.74
C PRO A 184 0.13 13.41 -0.57
N THR A 185 1.12 12.55 -0.81
CA THR A 185 2.03 12.00 0.20
C THR A 185 3.27 12.86 0.43
N ARG A 186 3.40 13.97 -0.29
CA ARG A 186 4.65 14.73 -0.38
C ARG A 186 4.51 16.13 0.21
N THR A 187 5.41 16.47 1.12
CA THR A 187 5.43 17.75 1.84
C THR A 187 6.56 18.69 1.40
N GLU A 188 7.64 18.17 0.81
CA GLU A 188 8.82 18.97 0.43
C GLU A 188 9.00 19.10 -1.09
N PRO A 189 9.34 20.29 -1.63
CA PRO A 189 9.58 20.50 -3.05
C PRO A 189 10.92 19.88 -3.52
N LEU A 190 10.97 19.22 -4.68
CA LEU A 190 12.22 18.82 -5.35
C LEU A 190 12.41 19.65 -6.63
N PRO A 191 13.67 19.94 -7.02
CA PRO A 191 13.97 20.52 -8.32
C PRO A 191 13.50 19.61 -9.46
N GLY A 192 12.80 20.20 -10.45
CA GLY A 192 12.33 19.51 -11.65
C GLY A 192 10.98 18.79 -11.51
N GLN A 193 10.21 19.06 -10.46
CA GLN A 193 8.93 18.39 -10.25
C GLN A 193 7.74 19.24 -10.74
N ASP A 194 6.97 18.69 -11.67
CA ASP A 194 5.68 19.23 -12.10
C ASP A 194 4.55 18.65 -11.24
N GLY A 195 4.11 19.40 -10.22
CA GLY A 195 2.97 19.02 -9.39
C GLY A 195 2.81 19.89 -8.15
N LEU A 196 1.56 20.03 -7.70
CA LEU A 196 1.20 20.78 -6.51
C LEU A 196 1.40 19.91 -5.27
N LEU A 197 2.09 20.42 -4.27
CA LEU A 197 2.20 19.74 -2.96
C LEU A 197 0.84 19.79 -2.25
N TYR A 198 0.55 18.79 -1.41
CA TYR A 198 -0.73 18.74 -0.70
C TYR A 198 -1.05 20.01 0.13
N PRO A 199 -0.10 20.63 0.86
CA PRO A 199 -0.37 21.90 1.55
C PRO A 199 -0.71 23.05 0.59
N GLN A 200 -0.06 23.11 -0.56
CA GLN A 200 -0.30 24.12 -1.59
C GLN A 200 -1.65 23.90 -2.27
N TYR A 201 -2.02 22.63 -2.51
CA TYR A 201 -3.37 22.26 -2.94
C TYR A 201 -4.44 22.74 -1.99
N LEU A 202 -4.29 22.48 -0.69
CA LEU A 202 -5.24 22.96 0.33
C LEU A 202 -5.34 24.49 0.33
N ALA A 203 -4.23 25.21 0.20
CA ALA A 203 -4.24 26.66 0.10
C ALA A 203 -5.03 27.16 -1.13
N THR A 204 -4.78 26.56 -2.30
CA THR A 204 -5.50 26.89 -3.55
C THR A 204 -6.99 26.63 -3.43
N VAL A 205 -7.40 25.46 -2.90
CA VAL A 205 -8.82 25.12 -2.72
C VAL A 205 -9.50 26.09 -1.75
N ARG A 206 -8.86 26.43 -0.63
CA ARG A 206 -9.40 27.42 0.33
C ARG A 206 -9.59 28.80 -0.32
N ALA A 207 -8.63 29.25 -1.13
CA ALA A 207 -8.75 30.51 -1.86
C ALA A 207 -9.91 30.49 -2.87
N GLN A 208 -10.07 29.39 -3.61
CA GLN A 208 -11.19 29.21 -4.55
C GLN A 208 -12.55 29.23 -3.82
N VAL A 209 -12.68 28.55 -2.69
CA VAL A 209 -13.90 28.56 -1.87
C VAL A 209 -14.21 29.97 -1.35
N GLN A 210 -13.18 30.67 -0.84
CA GLN A 210 -13.34 32.03 -0.35
C GLN A 210 -13.77 32.99 -1.47
N PHE A 211 -13.17 32.88 -2.65
CA PHE A 211 -13.55 33.68 -3.82
C PHE A 211 -15.00 33.40 -4.24
N ALA A 212 -15.42 32.14 -4.33
CA ALA A 212 -16.79 31.78 -4.64
C ALA A 212 -17.79 32.37 -3.62
N LYS A 213 -17.44 32.35 -2.33
CA LYS A 213 -18.24 32.99 -1.28
C LYS A 213 -18.34 34.50 -1.47
N GLN A 214 -17.24 35.19 -1.79
CA GLN A 214 -17.26 36.63 -2.05
C GLN A 214 -18.15 37.00 -3.24
N VAL A 215 -18.10 36.21 -4.33
CA VAL A 215 -18.99 36.39 -5.48
C VAL A 215 -20.45 36.20 -5.06
N HIS A 216 -20.77 35.13 -4.32
CA HIS A 216 -22.11 34.89 -3.79
C HIS A 216 -22.62 36.07 -2.95
N ASP A 217 -21.82 36.53 -1.98
CA ASP A 217 -22.21 37.60 -1.07
C ASP A 217 -22.43 38.91 -1.84
N THR A 218 -21.59 39.20 -2.83
CA THR A 218 -21.75 40.36 -3.73
C THR A 218 -23.05 40.28 -4.53
N LEU A 219 -23.37 39.11 -5.09
CA LEU A 219 -24.61 38.88 -5.82
C LEU A 219 -25.84 39.00 -4.91
N MET A 220 -25.76 38.49 -3.68
CA MET A 220 -26.84 38.63 -2.70
C MET A 220 -27.13 40.09 -2.34
N VAL A 221 -26.09 40.90 -2.13
CA VAL A 221 -26.25 42.34 -1.87
C VAL A 221 -26.87 43.05 -3.08
N ALA A 222 -26.46 42.70 -4.30
CA ALA A 222 -27.04 43.25 -5.52
C ALA A 222 -28.53 42.92 -5.66
N VAL A 223 -28.92 41.65 -5.41
CA VAL A 223 -30.33 41.22 -5.42
C VAL A 223 -31.16 41.96 -4.38
N GLN A 224 -30.65 42.12 -3.15
CA GLN A 224 -31.34 42.87 -2.10
C GLN A 224 -31.53 44.34 -2.49
N SER A 225 -30.54 44.94 -3.14
CA SER A 225 -30.60 46.33 -3.62
C SER A 225 -31.66 46.50 -4.71
N LEU A 226 -31.81 45.52 -5.60
CA LEU A 226 -32.86 45.53 -6.63
C LEU A 226 -34.26 45.39 -6.02
N ASN A 227 -34.44 44.46 -5.09
CA ASN A 227 -35.72 44.26 -4.42
C ASN A 227 -36.15 45.46 -3.55
N ALA A 228 -35.18 46.27 -3.08
CA ALA A 228 -35.47 47.49 -2.32
C ALA A 228 -35.81 48.70 -3.21
N MET A 229 -35.67 48.58 -4.54
CA MET A 229 -35.99 49.62 -5.52
C MET A 229 -37.39 49.46 -6.15
N GLU A 230 -38.05 48.31 -5.99
CA GLU A 230 -39.49 48.11 -6.26
C GLU A 230 -40.36 48.49 -5.05
#